data_AF-A0A835PHK3-F1
#
_entry.id   AF-A0A835PHK3-F1
#
_cell.length_a   1.000
_cell.length_b   1.000
_cell.length_c   1.000
_cell.angle_alpha   90.00
_cell.angle_beta   90.00
_cell.angle_gamma   90.00
#
_symmetry.space_group_name_H-M   'P 1'
#
loop_
_entity.id
_entity.type
_entity.pdbx_description
1 polymer ?
#
loop_
_entity_poly.entity_id
_entity_poly.type
_entity_poly.pdbx_seq_one_letter_code
_entity_poly.pdbx_strand_id
1 'polypeptide(L)'
;MQENMEIQDGSLSKALVALTPEAASIPMPKLKNVSRLRTEHQVYELPDSHPLLNGVDPREPDDPSPYLLAIWTPGETAQSSEPPNACCESQNTGQLCDKTTCFACSSVREAESHKVRGTLLIPCRTAMRGSFPLNGTYFQVNEVFADHHSSCNPIDVPRDWIWNLPRRTVYFGTSIPTIFRGLTTEEIQHCFWRGFVCVRGFDRVTGAPKPLYARLHFPASKASNIRKAESVVKEAMLAEDVENSTKTQL
;
A
#
# COMPACT_ATOMS: atom_id res chain seq x y z
N MET A 1 -39.67 40.58 -7.72
CA MET A 1 -38.43 40.32 -6.98
C MET A 1 -38.15 38.83 -7.17
N GLN A 2 -37.08 38.49 -7.89
CA GLN A 2 -36.67 37.11 -8.18
C GLN A 2 -36.05 36.48 -6.94
N GLU A 3 -36.51 35.29 -6.57
CA GLU A 3 -35.86 34.44 -5.58
C GLU A 3 -34.71 33.68 -6.25
N ASN A 4 -33.49 33.93 -5.79
CA ASN A 4 -32.31 33.15 -6.16
C ASN A 4 -32.33 31.82 -5.40
N MET A 5 -32.60 30.72 -6.11
CA MET A 5 -32.23 29.37 -5.65
C MET A 5 -30.77 29.11 -6.00
N GLU A 6 -29.87 29.30 -5.04
CA GLU A 6 -28.50 28.80 -5.12
C GLU A 6 -28.53 27.27 -4.96
N ILE A 7 -28.42 26.56 -6.09
CA ILE A 7 -28.32 25.09 -6.12
C ILE A 7 -26.89 24.68 -5.79
N GLN A 8 -26.75 23.78 -4.82
CA GLN A 8 -25.50 23.18 -4.33
C GLN A 8 -24.74 22.45 -5.45
N ASP A 9 -23.79 23.13 -6.06
CA ASP A 9 -22.93 22.67 -7.16
C ASP A 9 -22.14 21.38 -6.81
N GLY A 10 -21.80 21.19 -5.53
CA GLY A 10 -21.04 20.02 -5.05
C GLY A 10 -21.79 18.67 -5.08
N SER A 11 -23.12 18.67 -5.15
CA SER A 11 -23.91 17.44 -5.24
C SER A 11 -24.02 16.93 -6.69
N LEU A 12 -24.07 17.85 -7.66
CA LEU A 12 -24.19 17.53 -9.08
C LEU A 12 -22.89 16.93 -9.65
N SER A 13 -21.72 17.34 -9.16
CA SER A 13 -20.44 16.75 -9.59
C SER A 13 -20.31 15.27 -9.22
N LYS A 14 -20.91 14.82 -8.11
CA LYS A 14 -20.99 13.40 -7.74
C LYS A 14 -21.97 12.62 -8.61
N ALA A 15 -23.07 13.25 -9.03
CA ALA A 15 -24.04 12.63 -9.92
C ALA A 15 -23.49 12.47 -11.35
N LEU A 16 -22.78 13.47 -11.89
CA LEU A 16 -22.30 13.45 -13.27
C LEU A 16 -21.25 12.36 -13.56
N VAL A 17 -20.39 12.01 -12.60
CA VAL A 17 -19.42 10.91 -12.75
C VAL A 17 -20.09 9.53 -12.77
N ALA A 18 -21.28 9.40 -12.19
CA ALA A 18 -22.03 8.14 -12.11
C ALA A 18 -23.05 7.94 -13.23
N LEU A 19 -23.22 8.89 -14.17
CA LEU A 19 -24.36 8.90 -15.09
C LEU A 19 -24.13 8.22 -16.44
N THR A 20 -22.90 7.92 -16.85
CA THR A 20 -22.68 7.15 -18.09
C THR A 20 -22.42 5.68 -17.75
N PRO A 21 -23.29 4.74 -18.15
CA PRO A 21 -23.04 3.30 -18.06
C PRO A 21 -21.67 2.90 -18.61
N GLU A 22 -21.18 3.65 -19.60
CA GLU A 22 -19.87 3.47 -20.22
C GLU A 22 -18.71 3.76 -19.24
N ALA A 23 -18.74 4.86 -18.47
CA ALA A 23 -17.70 5.14 -17.46
C ALA A 23 -17.75 4.20 -16.25
N ALA A 24 -18.94 3.72 -15.88
CA ALA A 24 -19.11 2.69 -14.85
C ALA A 24 -18.67 1.29 -15.33
N SER A 25 -18.63 1.07 -16.65
CA SER A 25 -18.19 -0.19 -17.26
C SER A 25 -16.67 -0.30 -17.48
N ILE A 26 -15.92 0.81 -17.37
CA ILE A 26 -14.46 0.80 -17.41
C ILE A 26 -13.97 0.17 -16.10
N PRO A 27 -13.29 -0.98 -16.13
CA PRO A 27 -12.73 -1.57 -14.92
C PRO A 27 -11.80 -0.55 -14.27
N MET A 28 -12.12 -0.12 -13.04
CA MET A 28 -11.22 0.76 -12.30
C MET A 28 -9.85 0.07 -12.22
N PRO A 29 -8.76 0.73 -12.67
CA PRO A 29 -7.43 0.12 -12.64
C PRO A 29 -7.12 -0.37 -11.23
N LYS A 30 -6.75 -1.65 -11.12
CA LYS A 30 -6.39 -2.22 -9.82
C LYS A 30 -5.24 -1.41 -9.24
N LEU A 31 -5.44 -0.88 -8.03
CA LEU A 31 -4.40 -0.11 -7.33
C LEU A 31 -3.22 -0.97 -6.90
N LYS A 32 -3.37 -2.30 -6.89
CA LYS A 32 -2.36 -3.26 -6.44
C LYS A 32 -2.42 -4.54 -7.26
N ASN A 33 -1.27 -5.01 -7.77
CA ASN A 33 -1.10 -6.30 -8.43
C ASN A 33 -0.03 -7.11 -7.68
N VAL A 34 -0.39 -8.27 -7.14
CA VAL A 34 0.48 -9.07 -6.29
C VAL A 34 1.00 -10.27 -7.07
N SER A 35 2.32 -10.38 -7.20
CA SER A 35 2.99 -11.58 -7.72
C SER A 35 3.96 -12.14 -6.67
N ARG A 36 4.48 -13.34 -6.93
CA ARG A 36 5.43 -14.01 -6.04
C ARG A 36 6.74 -13.23 -5.83
N LEU A 37 7.22 -12.54 -6.87
CA LEU A 37 8.53 -11.90 -6.89
C LEU A 37 8.46 -10.39 -6.65
N ARG A 38 7.33 -9.79 -7.02
CA ARG A 38 7.10 -8.35 -6.89
C ARG A 38 5.64 -8.04 -6.60
N THR A 39 5.38 -6.89 -6.02
CA THR A 39 4.04 -6.33 -5.88
C THR A 39 4.04 -4.95 -6.50
N GLU A 40 3.13 -4.71 -7.43
CA GLU A 40 3.01 -3.46 -8.16
C GLU A 40 1.90 -2.63 -7.51
N HIS A 41 2.19 -1.38 -7.16
CA HIS A 41 1.19 -0.46 -6.62
C HIS A 41 1.07 0.76 -7.53
N GLN A 42 -0.17 1.19 -7.79
CA GLN A 42 -0.45 2.50 -8.33
C GLN A 42 -0.45 3.51 -7.18
N VAL A 43 0.51 4.43 -7.20
CA VAL A 43 0.72 5.43 -6.15
C VAL A 43 0.51 6.83 -6.73
N TYR A 44 0.28 7.80 -5.86
CA TYR A 44 0.19 9.21 -6.26
C TYR A 44 1.52 9.89 -6.10
N GLU A 45 1.91 10.67 -7.11
CA GLU A 45 3.06 11.57 -7.07
C GLU A 45 2.69 12.83 -6.29
N LEU A 46 3.46 13.15 -5.24
CA LEU A 46 3.24 14.31 -4.40
C LEU A 46 4.21 15.44 -4.80
N PRO A 47 3.71 16.65 -5.14
CA PRO A 47 4.58 17.81 -5.33
C PRO A 47 5.23 18.23 -4.01
N ASP A 48 6.39 18.87 -4.04
CA ASP A 48 7.14 19.24 -2.82
C ASP A 48 6.37 20.20 -1.91
N SER A 49 5.45 21.00 -2.47
CA SER A 49 4.57 21.90 -1.71
C SER A 49 3.30 21.21 -1.17
N HIS A 50 3.17 19.89 -1.34
CA HIS A 50 1.95 19.18 -0.96
C HIS A 50 1.75 19.16 0.57
N PRO A 51 0.54 19.44 1.08
CA PRO A 51 0.29 19.50 2.54
C PRO A 51 0.62 18.23 3.33
N LEU A 52 0.57 17.05 2.69
CA LEU A 52 0.98 15.78 3.31
C LEU A 52 2.47 15.70 3.66
N LEU A 53 3.28 16.59 3.09
CA LEU A 53 4.72 16.66 3.35
C LEU A 53 5.06 17.62 4.50
N ASN A 54 4.06 18.22 5.16
CA ASN A 54 4.29 19.04 6.34
C ASN A 54 4.94 18.19 7.46
N GLY A 55 6.12 18.61 7.93
CA GLY A 55 6.91 17.85 8.90
C GLY A 55 7.68 16.66 8.30
N VAL A 56 7.76 16.57 6.97
CA VAL A 56 8.70 15.71 6.24
C VAL A 56 9.94 16.53 5.88
N ASP A 57 11.11 15.88 5.86
CA ASP A 57 12.35 16.54 5.45
C ASP A 57 12.19 17.08 4.02
N PRO A 58 12.67 18.29 3.70
CA PRO A 58 12.63 18.80 2.33
C PRO A 58 13.32 17.84 1.37
N ARG A 59 12.80 17.73 0.15
CA ARG A 59 13.44 16.94 -0.90
C ARG A 59 14.83 17.51 -1.19
N GLU A 60 15.82 16.64 -1.30
CA GLU A 60 17.17 17.05 -1.70
C GLU A 60 17.10 17.71 -3.10
N PRO A 61 17.70 18.89 -3.33
CA PRO A 61 17.52 19.65 -4.57
C PRO A 61 17.83 18.89 -5.86
N ASP A 62 18.80 17.98 -5.80
CA ASP A 62 19.26 17.16 -6.94
C ASP A 62 18.58 15.79 -7.01
N ASP A 63 17.61 15.49 -6.15
CA ASP A 63 16.90 14.21 -6.16
C ASP A 63 15.82 14.22 -7.24
N PRO A 64 15.95 13.44 -8.33
CA PRO A 64 14.97 13.45 -9.41
C PRO A 64 13.66 12.73 -9.05
N SER A 65 13.68 11.90 -8.01
CA SER A 65 12.49 11.16 -7.57
C SER A 65 11.59 12.04 -6.71
N PRO A 66 10.28 12.10 -6.97
CA PRO A 66 9.32 12.82 -6.13
C PRO A 66 8.94 11.99 -4.90
N TYR A 67 8.38 12.65 -3.89
CA TYR A 67 7.63 11.96 -2.85
C TYR A 67 6.42 11.24 -3.44
N LEU A 68 6.09 10.05 -2.94
CA LEU A 68 4.95 9.29 -3.42
C LEU A 68 4.03 8.86 -2.26
N LEU A 69 2.78 8.56 -2.59
CA LEU A 69 1.76 8.10 -1.64
C LEU A 69 1.13 6.79 -2.11
N ALA A 70 1.37 5.71 -1.37
CA ALA A 70 0.73 4.42 -1.58
C ALA A 70 -0.55 4.32 -0.74
N ILE A 71 -1.71 4.31 -1.39
CA ILE A 71 -3.01 4.17 -0.72
C ILE A 71 -3.23 2.72 -0.25
N TRP A 72 -3.95 2.59 0.86
CA TRP A 72 -4.34 1.33 1.46
C TRP A 72 -5.70 0.89 0.93
N THR A 73 -5.88 -0.42 0.77
CA THR A 73 -7.21 -0.95 0.49
C THR A 73 -8.06 -0.84 1.78
N PRO A 74 -9.35 -0.49 1.71
CA PRO A 74 -10.22 -0.49 2.88
C PRO A 74 -10.18 -1.85 3.61
N GLY A 75 -10.04 -1.83 4.94
CA GLY A 75 -9.89 -3.05 5.73
C GLY A 75 -8.49 -3.68 5.72
N GLU A 76 -7.54 -3.13 4.95
CA GLU A 76 -6.15 -3.60 4.93
C GLU A 76 -5.43 -3.19 6.23
N THR A 77 -4.57 -4.09 6.71
CA THR A 77 -3.67 -3.89 7.85
C THR A 77 -2.22 -3.90 7.38
N ALA A 78 -1.28 -3.44 8.21
CA ALA A 78 0.13 -3.44 7.88
C ALA A 78 0.67 -4.84 7.52
N GLN A 79 0.12 -5.89 8.13
CA GLN A 79 0.52 -7.29 7.89
C GLN A 79 -0.39 -8.04 6.91
N SER A 80 -1.30 -7.36 6.21
CA SER A 80 -2.17 -8.00 5.22
C SER A 80 -1.39 -8.46 4.00
N SER A 81 -1.21 -9.76 3.84
CA SER A 81 -0.70 -10.37 2.59
C SER A 81 -1.80 -10.58 1.55
N GLU A 82 -3.02 -10.79 2.00
CA GLU A 82 -4.20 -11.05 1.17
C GLU A 82 -5.18 -9.87 1.21
N PRO A 83 -6.02 -9.71 0.16
CA PRO A 83 -7.07 -8.71 0.16
C PRO A 83 -8.03 -8.90 1.35
N PRO A 84 -8.49 -7.80 1.99
CA PRO A 84 -9.49 -7.88 3.03
C PRO A 84 -10.82 -8.45 2.52
N ASN A 85 -11.46 -9.29 3.32
CA ASN A 85 -12.76 -9.88 2.98
C ASN A 85 -13.91 -9.08 3.61
N ALA A 86 -15.10 -9.16 2.98
CA ALA A 86 -16.34 -8.74 3.62
C ALA A 86 -16.73 -9.82 4.64
N CYS A 87 -16.48 -9.54 5.93
CA CYS A 87 -16.65 -10.52 7.00
C CYS A 87 -17.93 -10.33 7.84
N CYS A 88 -18.88 -9.53 7.33
CA CYS A 88 -20.18 -9.29 7.95
C CYS A 88 -21.29 -9.25 6.90
N GLU A 89 -22.48 -9.70 7.31
CA GLU A 89 -23.72 -9.66 6.51
C GLU A 89 -24.48 -8.33 6.68
N SER A 90 -23.82 -7.32 7.25
CA SER A 90 -24.43 -6.05 7.64
C SER A 90 -24.92 -5.16 6.48
N GLN A 91 -24.83 -5.64 5.24
CA GLN A 91 -25.45 -4.98 4.08
C GLN A 91 -26.98 -4.83 4.26
N ASN A 92 -27.61 -5.67 5.09
CA ASN A 92 -29.07 -5.66 5.28
C ASN A 92 -29.57 -4.87 6.51
N THR A 93 -28.71 -4.50 7.48
CA THR A 93 -29.14 -3.86 8.73
C THR A 93 -28.81 -2.37 8.83
N GLY A 94 -28.06 -1.82 7.88
CA GLY A 94 -27.64 -0.41 7.88
C GLY A 94 -26.60 -0.04 8.96
N GLN A 95 -26.24 -0.97 9.85
CA GLN A 95 -25.30 -0.75 10.94
C GLN A 95 -23.92 -1.34 10.60
N LEU A 96 -22.87 -0.53 10.70
CA LEU A 96 -21.50 -0.94 10.40
C LEU A 96 -20.94 -1.85 11.52
N CYS A 97 -20.25 -2.94 11.16
CA CYS A 97 -19.61 -3.83 12.15
C CYS A 97 -18.35 -3.20 12.75
N ASP A 98 -18.03 -3.48 14.01
CA ASP A 98 -16.85 -2.90 14.70
C ASP A 98 -15.49 -3.41 14.17
N LYS A 99 -15.49 -4.41 13.28
CA LYS A 99 -14.27 -4.97 12.70
C LYS A 99 -13.64 -3.97 11.71
N THR A 100 -12.45 -3.49 12.04
CA THR A 100 -11.64 -2.59 11.19
C THR A 100 -11.03 -3.30 9.99
N THR A 101 -11.01 -4.63 9.97
CA THR A 101 -10.52 -5.46 8.86
C THR A 101 -11.60 -5.81 7.84
N CYS A 102 -12.86 -5.46 8.11
CA CYS A 102 -13.97 -5.73 7.20
C CYS A 102 -13.88 -4.79 5.99
N PHE A 103 -13.73 -5.35 4.78
CA PHE A 103 -13.66 -4.57 3.55
C PHE A 103 -14.92 -3.70 3.33
N ALA A 104 -16.11 -4.29 3.44
CA ALA A 104 -17.37 -3.62 3.17
C ALA A 104 -17.63 -2.44 4.13
N CYS A 105 -17.52 -2.69 5.44
CA CYS A 105 -17.74 -1.63 6.44
C CYS A 105 -16.65 -0.56 6.40
N SER A 106 -15.38 -0.94 6.18
CA SER A 106 -14.29 0.04 6.06
C SER A 106 -14.44 0.90 4.82
N SER A 107 -14.93 0.34 3.72
CA SER A 107 -15.20 1.10 2.48
C SER A 107 -16.26 2.18 2.71
N VAL A 108 -17.34 1.87 3.45
CA VAL A 108 -18.37 2.86 3.80
C VAL A 108 -17.79 3.94 4.71
N ARG A 109 -17.04 3.56 5.76
CA ARG A 109 -16.38 4.52 6.68
C ARG A 109 -15.44 5.48 5.96
N GLU A 110 -14.61 4.96 5.05
CA GLU A 110 -13.68 5.76 4.25
C GLU A 110 -14.42 6.63 3.20
N ALA A 111 -15.62 6.23 2.76
CA ALA A 111 -16.46 7.02 1.88
C ALA A 111 -17.14 8.18 2.63
N GLU A 112 -17.72 7.91 3.80
CA GLU A 112 -18.40 8.89 4.65
C GLU A 112 -17.44 9.93 5.25
N SER A 113 -16.24 9.50 5.65
CA SER A 113 -15.21 10.41 6.18
C SER A 113 -14.48 11.23 5.11
N HIS A 114 -14.73 10.96 3.82
CA HIS A 114 -14.01 11.56 2.68
C HIS A 114 -12.48 11.45 2.79
N LYS A 115 -11.98 10.43 3.49
CA LYS A 115 -10.57 10.17 3.73
C LYS A 115 -10.18 8.76 3.29
N VAL A 116 -8.93 8.61 2.91
CA VAL A 116 -8.29 7.32 2.62
C VAL A 116 -7.00 7.20 3.40
N ARG A 117 -6.58 5.97 3.64
CA ARG A 117 -5.36 5.67 4.39
C ARG A 117 -4.18 5.54 3.44
N GLY A 118 -3.02 6.06 3.83
CA GLY A 118 -1.83 6.11 2.97
C GLY A 118 -0.51 5.80 3.68
N THR A 119 0.49 5.39 2.90
CA THR A 119 1.89 5.27 3.31
C THR A 119 2.73 6.18 2.43
N LEU A 120 3.61 6.97 3.04
CA LEU A 120 4.57 7.81 2.32
C LEU A 120 5.73 6.97 1.80
N LEU A 121 6.13 7.23 0.55
CA LEU A 121 7.38 6.73 0.00
C LEU A 121 8.32 7.91 -0.24
N ILE A 122 9.55 7.76 0.22
CA ILE A 122 10.56 8.82 0.30
C ILE A 122 11.64 8.53 -0.73
N PRO A 123 12.02 9.50 -1.57
CA PRO A 123 13.15 9.37 -2.46
C PRO A 123 14.42 8.92 -1.74
N CYS A 124 15.15 7.96 -2.31
CA CYS A 124 16.32 7.33 -1.68
C CYS A 124 17.39 8.37 -1.29
N ARG A 125 17.74 9.28 -2.19
CA ARG A 125 18.76 10.31 -1.93
C ARG A 125 18.32 11.28 -0.83
N THR A 126 17.04 11.66 -0.82
CA THR A 126 16.45 12.48 0.24
C THR A 126 16.46 11.77 1.59
N ALA A 127 16.03 10.50 1.65
CA ALA A 127 16.09 9.70 2.87
C ALA A 127 17.52 9.57 3.42
N MET A 128 18.52 9.54 2.53
CA MET A 128 19.94 9.46 2.87
C MET A 128 20.61 10.84 3.01
N ARG A 129 19.85 11.95 2.98
CA ARG A 129 20.36 13.34 3.12
C ARG A 129 21.52 13.64 2.17
N GLY A 130 21.36 13.26 0.91
CA GLY A 130 22.37 13.45 -0.13
C GLY A 130 23.59 12.52 -0.03
N SER A 131 23.72 11.72 1.04
CA SER A 131 24.81 10.75 1.16
C SER A 131 24.65 9.64 0.14
N PHE A 132 25.67 9.47 -0.69
CA PHE A 132 25.68 8.45 -1.74
C PHE A 132 25.78 7.07 -1.07
N PRO A 133 24.86 6.12 -1.32
CA PRO A 133 25.10 4.73 -0.97
C PRO A 133 26.32 4.29 -1.78
N LEU A 134 27.47 4.16 -1.11
CA LEU A 134 28.75 3.83 -1.74
C LEU A 134 28.56 2.62 -2.68
N ASN A 135 28.92 2.84 -3.95
CA ASN A 135 28.90 1.94 -5.11
C ASN A 135 27.70 2.12 -6.06
N GLY A 136 28.00 2.78 -7.20
CA GLY A 136 27.08 3.10 -8.29
C GLY A 136 26.38 1.87 -8.85
N THR A 137 25.11 1.72 -8.49
CA THR A 137 24.18 0.85 -9.20
C THR A 137 23.09 1.72 -9.80
N TYR A 138 22.80 1.49 -11.08
CA TYR A 138 21.91 2.26 -11.95
C TYR A 138 20.50 2.54 -11.38
N PHE A 139 20.07 1.79 -10.38
CA PHE A 139 18.70 1.85 -9.83
C PHE A 139 18.49 2.90 -8.73
N GLN A 140 19.52 3.64 -8.33
CA GLN A 140 19.41 4.69 -7.31
C GLN A 140 18.50 5.86 -7.74
N VAL A 141 18.35 6.10 -9.04
CA VAL A 141 17.62 7.26 -9.58
C VAL A 141 16.11 7.19 -9.32
N ASN A 142 15.52 6.00 -9.39
CA ASN A 142 14.08 5.77 -9.19
C ASN A 142 13.81 4.93 -7.92
N GLU A 143 14.78 4.81 -7.03
CA GLU A 143 14.62 4.09 -5.77
C GLU A 143 13.93 5.00 -4.75
N VAL A 144 12.89 4.46 -4.11
CA VAL A 144 12.18 5.08 -3.00
C VAL A 144 12.14 4.11 -1.83
N PHE A 145 12.07 4.64 -0.61
CA PHE A 145 11.88 3.85 0.61
C PHE A 145 10.50 4.06 1.19
N ALA A 146 9.88 2.98 1.65
CA ALA A 146 8.62 3.08 2.37
C ALA A 146 8.86 3.62 3.79
N ASP A 147 8.21 4.73 4.14
CA ASP A 147 8.29 5.26 5.50
C ASP A 147 7.74 4.22 6.50
N HIS A 148 8.59 3.78 7.43
CA HIS A 148 8.27 2.69 8.33
C HIS A 148 7.10 3.05 9.26
N HIS A 149 7.04 4.30 9.73
CA HIS A 149 5.99 4.75 10.63
C HIS A 149 4.62 4.76 9.93
N SER A 150 4.49 5.43 8.77
CA SER A 150 3.25 5.45 8.00
C SER A 150 2.91 4.11 7.31
N SER A 151 3.86 3.18 7.24
CA SER A 151 3.57 1.79 6.83
C SER A 151 2.91 0.97 7.94
N CYS A 152 3.15 1.33 9.22
CA CYS A 152 2.52 0.71 10.37
C CYS A 152 1.20 1.42 10.73
N ASN A 153 1.26 2.75 10.80
CA ASN A 153 0.21 3.66 11.23
C ASN A 153 -0.12 4.60 10.04
N PRO A 154 -1.02 4.19 9.12
CA PRO A 154 -1.26 4.95 7.91
C PRO A 154 -1.75 6.35 8.19
N ILE A 155 -1.37 7.29 7.33
CA ILE A 155 -1.85 8.66 7.39
C ILE A 155 -3.25 8.76 6.80
N ASP A 156 -4.10 9.57 7.42
CA ASP A 156 -5.42 9.92 6.89
C ASP A 156 -5.28 11.02 5.85
N VAL A 157 -5.70 10.73 4.63
CA VAL A 157 -5.55 11.61 3.47
C VAL A 157 -6.93 11.99 2.94
N PRO A 158 -7.30 13.29 2.95
CA PRO A 158 -8.50 13.76 2.28
C PRO A 158 -8.47 13.39 0.79
N ARG A 159 -9.57 12.82 0.27
CA ARG A 159 -9.63 12.36 -1.13
C ARG A 159 -9.39 13.49 -2.14
N ASP A 160 -9.84 14.69 -1.82
CA ASP A 160 -9.70 15.88 -2.68
C ASP A 160 -8.24 16.29 -2.87
N TRP A 161 -7.36 15.98 -1.91
CA TRP A 161 -5.93 16.31 -2.01
C TRP A 161 -5.21 15.48 -3.07
N ILE A 162 -5.71 14.28 -3.37
CA ILE A 162 -5.04 13.33 -4.28
C ILE A 162 -5.80 13.14 -5.60
N TRP A 163 -7.00 13.70 -5.74
CA TRP A 163 -7.89 13.48 -6.88
C TRP A 163 -7.24 13.80 -8.24
N ASN A 164 -6.51 14.92 -8.30
CA ASN A 164 -5.88 15.42 -9.52
C ASN A 164 -4.38 15.09 -9.61
N LEU A 165 -3.84 14.27 -8.70
CA LEU A 165 -2.42 13.96 -8.70
C LEU A 165 -2.08 12.88 -9.73
N PRO A 166 -0.90 12.96 -10.36
CA PRO A 166 -0.48 11.94 -11.31
C PRO A 166 -0.27 10.61 -10.59
N ARG A 167 -0.68 9.52 -11.25
CA ARG A 167 -0.39 8.17 -10.79
C ARG A 167 0.89 7.63 -11.41
N ARG A 168 1.62 6.83 -10.64
CA ARG A 168 2.86 6.16 -11.01
C ARG A 168 2.83 4.73 -10.50
N THR A 169 3.62 3.87 -11.14
CA THR A 169 3.78 2.48 -10.69
C THR A 169 5.01 2.37 -9.79
N VAL A 170 4.85 1.74 -8.62
CA VAL A 170 5.97 1.34 -7.76
C VAL A 170 6.03 -0.18 -7.68
N TYR A 171 7.21 -0.72 -7.93
CA TYR A 171 7.51 -2.14 -7.83
C TYR A 171 8.16 -2.42 -6.48
N PHE A 172 7.46 -3.17 -5.63
CA PHE A 172 7.95 -3.64 -4.35
C PHE A 172 8.51 -5.05 -4.48
N GLY A 173 9.60 -5.35 -3.78
CA GLY A 173 10.21 -6.67 -3.80
C GLY A 173 11.30 -6.82 -2.75
N THR A 174 12.03 -7.93 -2.77
CA THR A 174 13.17 -8.16 -1.86
C THR A 174 14.49 -7.60 -2.37
N SER A 175 14.62 -7.41 -3.69
CA SER A 175 15.80 -6.85 -4.34
C SER A 175 15.47 -6.50 -5.78
N ILE A 176 16.25 -5.60 -6.39
CA ILE A 176 16.08 -5.19 -7.78
C ILE A 176 16.12 -6.37 -8.77
N PRO A 177 17.11 -7.30 -8.70
CA PRO A 177 17.13 -8.44 -9.61
C PRO A 177 15.92 -9.35 -9.46
N THR A 178 15.32 -9.40 -8.27
CA THR A 178 14.12 -10.21 -8.01
C THR A 178 12.88 -9.56 -8.61
N ILE A 179 12.75 -8.23 -8.50
CA ILE A 179 11.64 -7.47 -9.08
C ILE A 179 11.58 -7.69 -10.60
N PHE A 180 12.71 -7.54 -11.28
CA PHE A 180 12.79 -7.61 -12.74
C PHE A 180 12.97 -9.04 -13.29
N ARG A 181 13.07 -10.05 -12.42
CA ARG A 181 13.21 -11.44 -12.87
C ARG A 181 11.96 -11.88 -13.65
N GLY A 182 12.20 -12.36 -14.87
CA GLY A 182 11.16 -12.86 -15.77
C GLY A 182 10.41 -11.77 -16.53
N LEU A 183 10.87 -10.52 -16.48
CA LEU A 183 10.42 -9.45 -17.38
C LEU A 183 11.26 -9.43 -18.66
N THR A 184 10.67 -8.96 -19.75
CA THR A 184 11.39 -8.67 -20.99
C THR A 184 12.22 -7.38 -20.85
N THR A 185 13.16 -7.17 -21.78
CA THR A 185 13.97 -5.95 -21.81
C THR A 185 13.10 -4.69 -21.95
N GLU A 186 12.05 -4.75 -22.77
CA GLU A 186 11.12 -3.65 -23.00
C GLU A 186 10.32 -3.31 -21.74
N GLU A 187 9.88 -4.32 -21.00
CA GLU A 187 9.19 -4.14 -19.72
C GLU A 187 10.13 -3.49 -18.69
N ILE A 188 11.38 -3.94 -18.62
CA ILE A 188 12.39 -3.36 -17.73
C ILE A 188 12.68 -1.90 -18.08
N GLN A 189 12.83 -1.59 -19.39
CA GLN A 189 13.01 -0.21 -19.86
C GLN A 189 11.80 0.67 -19.51
N HIS A 190 10.58 0.15 -19.69
CA HIS A 190 9.37 0.85 -19.30
C HIS A 190 9.34 1.15 -17.80
N CYS A 191 9.66 0.14 -16.97
CA CYS A 191 9.78 0.32 -15.52
C CYS A 191 10.79 1.41 -15.17
N PHE A 192 11.94 1.45 -15.87
CA PHE A 192 12.98 2.45 -15.65
C PHE A 192 12.55 3.86 -16.07
N TRP A 193 11.73 4.02 -17.10
CA TRP A 193 11.30 5.35 -17.55
C TRP A 193 10.07 5.89 -16.83
N ARG A 194 9.21 5.02 -16.32
CA ARG A 194 7.87 5.41 -15.83
C ARG A 194 7.56 4.92 -14.42
N GLY A 195 8.41 4.10 -13.82
CA GLY A 195 8.17 3.47 -12.53
C GLY A 195 9.28 3.72 -11.51
N PHE A 196 8.95 3.34 -10.28
CA PHE A 196 9.85 3.39 -9.13
C PHE A 196 10.03 2.01 -8.52
N VAL A 197 11.10 1.84 -7.76
CA VAL A 197 11.42 0.58 -7.07
C VAL A 197 11.54 0.82 -5.57
N CYS A 198 11.00 -0.09 -4.78
CA CYS A 198 11.08 -0.03 -3.32
C CYS A 198 11.36 -1.41 -2.74
N VAL A 199 12.58 -1.62 -2.24
CA VAL A 199 13.01 -2.93 -1.70
C VAL A 199 13.05 -2.97 -0.17
N ARG A 200 12.93 -1.81 0.49
CA ARG A 200 13.03 -1.68 1.94
C ARG A 200 12.20 -0.51 2.47
N GLY A 201 11.88 -0.60 3.75
CA GLY A 201 11.37 0.53 4.51
C GLY A 201 12.52 1.36 5.10
N PHE A 202 12.18 2.53 5.61
CA PHE A 202 13.11 3.48 6.20
C PHE A 202 12.47 4.13 7.42
N ASP A 203 13.18 4.13 8.53
CA ASP A 203 12.78 4.86 9.73
C ASP A 203 13.38 6.26 9.69
N ARG A 204 12.52 7.25 9.49
CA ARG A 204 12.91 8.66 9.36
C ARG A 204 13.57 9.23 10.62
N VAL A 205 13.22 8.72 11.80
CA VAL A 205 13.75 9.23 13.07
C VAL A 205 15.16 8.71 13.29
N THR A 206 15.38 7.42 13.07
CA THR A 206 16.66 6.77 13.34
C THR A 206 17.60 6.75 12.12
N GLY A 207 17.07 6.99 10.91
CA GLY A 207 17.79 6.81 9.66
C GLY A 207 18.03 5.34 9.29
N ALA A 208 17.49 4.39 10.06
CA ALA A 208 17.81 2.97 9.92
C ALA A 208 16.96 2.31 8.81
N PRO A 209 17.55 1.36 8.04
CA PRO A 209 16.78 0.55 7.12
C PRO A 209 15.85 -0.40 7.88
N LYS A 210 14.64 -0.62 7.35
CA LYS A 210 13.62 -1.50 7.92
C LYS A 210 13.09 -2.50 6.87
N PRO A 211 12.58 -3.66 7.28
CA PRO A 211 11.89 -4.55 6.35
C PRO A 211 10.59 -3.92 5.84
N LEU A 212 10.17 -4.29 4.63
CA LEU A 212 8.85 -3.94 4.11
C LEU A 212 7.75 -4.67 4.91
N TYR A 213 6.65 -3.98 5.12
CA TYR A 213 5.41 -4.54 5.64
C TYR A 213 4.73 -5.44 4.60
N ALA A 214 4.04 -6.49 5.05
CA ALA A 214 3.46 -7.51 4.17
C ALA A 214 2.45 -6.94 3.17
N ARG A 215 1.74 -5.88 3.57
CA ARG A 215 0.88 -5.07 2.69
C ARG A 215 1.61 -4.63 1.41
N LEU A 216 2.84 -4.14 1.54
CA LEU A 216 3.59 -3.59 0.41
C LEU A 216 4.16 -4.73 -0.43
N HIS A 217 4.82 -5.69 0.24
CA HIS A 217 5.27 -6.93 -0.39
C HIS A 217 5.52 -8.02 0.67
N PHE A 218 5.01 -9.22 0.42
CA PHE A 218 5.24 -10.39 1.27
C PHE A 218 6.09 -11.45 0.54
N PRO A 219 7.36 -11.67 0.92
CA PRO A 219 8.22 -12.62 0.24
C PRO A 219 7.74 -14.06 0.38
N ALA A 220 7.77 -14.81 -0.73
CA ALA A 220 7.40 -16.23 -0.74
C ALA A 220 8.23 -17.10 0.24
N SER A 221 9.49 -16.74 0.49
CA SER A 221 10.35 -17.44 1.46
C SER A 221 9.83 -17.31 2.90
N LYS A 222 9.18 -16.20 3.25
CA LYS A 222 8.53 -16.06 4.55
C LYS A 222 7.25 -16.89 4.61
N ALA A 223 6.50 -16.96 3.52
CA ALA A 223 5.30 -17.79 3.42
C ALA A 223 5.59 -19.30 3.58
N SER A 224 6.73 -19.79 3.07
CA SER A 224 7.13 -21.19 3.26
C SER A 224 7.58 -21.48 4.70
N ASN A 225 8.27 -20.52 5.34
CA ASN A 225 8.74 -20.69 6.72
C ASN A 225 7.59 -20.69 7.72
N ILE A 226 6.56 -19.86 7.53
CA ILE A 226 5.35 -19.87 8.35
C ILE A 226 4.65 -21.22 8.21
N ARG A 227 4.42 -21.70 6.98
CA ARG A 227 3.82 -23.02 6.75
C ARG A 227 4.60 -24.16 7.39
N LYS A 228 5.93 -24.10 7.38
CA LYS A 228 6.80 -25.08 8.03
C LYS A 228 6.72 -24.98 9.56
N ALA A 229 6.61 -23.78 10.12
CA ALA A 229 6.44 -23.60 11.56
C ALA A 229 5.06 -24.11 12.01
N GLU A 230 4.00 -23.82 11.26
CA GLU A 230 2.64 -24.30 11.53
C GLU A 230 2.52 -25.83 11.45
N SER A 231 3.23 -26.48 10.51
CA SER A 231 3.24 -27.94 10.42
C SER A 231 3.94 -28.58 11.62
N VAL A 232 5.06 -28.01 12.07
CA VAL A 232 5.80 -28.50 13.24
C VAL A 232 4.97 -28.34 14.52
N VAL A 233 4.26 -27.22 14.68
CA VAL A 233 3.36 -27.01 15.83
C VAL A 233 2.20 -28.01 15.80
N LYS A 234 1.60 -28.26 14.64
CA LYS A 234 0.53 -29.28 14.51
C LYS A 234 1.04 -30.69 14.83
N GLU A 235 2.23 -31.06 14.37
CA GLU A 235 2.86 -32.35 14.68
C GLU A 235 3.16 -32.49 16.19
N ALA A 236 3.62 -31.41 16.84
CA ALA A 236 3.86 -31.40 18.28
C ALA A 236 2.56 -31.55 19.10
N MET A 237 1.50 -30.83 18.73
CA MET A 237 0.18 -30.95 19.39
C MET A 237 -0.42 -32.35 19.22
N LEU A 238 -0.30 -32.95 18.03
CA LEU A 238 -0.74 -34.32 17.77
C LEU A 238 0.07 -35.36 18.58
N ALA A 239 1.36 -35.13 18.80
CA ALA A 239 2.19 -36.00 19.62
C ALA A 239 1.82 -35.91 21.12
N GLU A 240 1.53 -34.71 21.63
CA GLU A 240 1.08 -34.51 23.01
C GLU A 240 -0.31 -35.11 23.28
N ASP A 241 -1.23 -35.04 22.31
CA ASP A 241 -2.56 -35.66 22.41
C ASP A 241 -2.48 -37.20 22.47
N VAL A 242 -1.55 -37.81 21.71
CA VAL A 242 -1.31 -39.26 21.73
C VAL A 242 -0.67 -39.71 23.05
N GLU A 243 0.25 -38.92 23.61
CA GLU A 243 0.90 -39.22 24.89
C GLU A 243 -0.06 -39.07 26.09
N ASN A 244 -0.99 -38.10 26.05
CA ASN A 244 -2.03 -37.96 27.08
C ASN A 244 -3.12 -39.04 26.98
N SER A 245 -3.45 -39.51 25.78
CA SER A 245 -4.42 -40.59 25.58
C SER A 245 -3.91 -41.94 26.11
N THR A 246 -2.60 -42.20 26.01
CA THR A 246 -1.96 -43.42 26.51
C THR A 246 -1.78 -43.45 28.03
N LYS A 247 -1.64 -42.29 28.69
CA LYS A 247 -1.60 -42.20 30.17
C LYS A 247 -2.96 -42.33 30.85
N THR A 248 -4.06 -42.19 30.12
CA THR A 248 -5.44 -42.24 30.67
C THR A 248 -6.04 -43.67 30.65
N GLN A 249 -5.31 -44.65 30.10
CA GLN A 249 -5.73 -46.07 30.02
C GLN A 249 -5.04 -47.00 31.03
N LEU A 250 -4.35 -46.45 32.04
CA LEU A 250 -3.75 -47.20 33.16
C LEU A 250 -4.45 -46.89 34.49
#